data_AF-A0AAV0WC96-F1
#
_entry.id   AF-A0AAV0WC96-F1
#
_cell.length_a   1.000
_cell.length_b   1.000
_cell.length_c   1.000
_cell.angle_alpha   90.00
_cell.angle_beta   90.00
_cell.angle_gamma   90.00
#
_symmetry.space_group_name_H-M   'P 1'
#
loop_
_entity.id
_entity.type
_entity.pdbx_description
1 polymer ?
#
loop_
_entity_poly.entity_id
_entity_poly.type
_entity_poly.pdbx_seq_one_letter_code
_entity_poly.pdbx_strand_id
1 'polypeptide(L)'
;MEKPKRTNRRVNLSKNYRLVVKYFIPLGNEKIPVCEKAFSDITCMTRRRLNILSNGFRKTHSSPKEKIGGARITPMDTSTTVSITNHIQQFKAKKSHYSRKDSDQCYLQPNLSLNKMYLL
;
A
#
# COMPACT_ATOMS: atom_id res chain seq x y z
N MET A 1 32.28 -6.59 24.98
CA MET A 1 31.12 -6.65 24.06
C MET A 1 29.85 -6.49 24.88
N GLU A 2 29.06 -5.44 24.61
CA GLU A 2 27.78 -5.23 25.30
C GLU A 2 26.77 -6.31 24.91
N LYS A 3 26.14 -6.94 25.91
CA LYS A 3 25.10 -7.94 25.68
C LYS A 3 23.83 -7.25 25.15
N PRO A 4 23.17 -7.78 24.12
CA PRO A 4 21.94 -7.17 23.60
C PRO A 4 20.86 -7.16 24.68
N LYS A 5 20.48 -5.96 25.14
CA LYS A 5 19.36 -5.78 26.09
C LYS A 5 18.05 -6.02 25.36
N ARG A 6 17.23 -6.93 25.89
CA ARG A 6 15.88 -7.20 25.39
C ARG A 6 15.03 -5.94 25.57
N THR A 7 14.74 -5.23 24.48
CA THR A 7 13.84 -4.07 24.52
C THR A 7 12.43 -4.57 24.83
N ASN A 8 11.85 -4.05 25.91
CA ASN A 8 10.45 -4.34 26.22
C ASN A 8 9.56 -3.57 25.23
N ARG A 9 9.24 -4.20 24.10
CA ARG A 9 8.36 -3.66 23.04
C ARG A 9 7.02 -3.15 23.56
N ARG A 10 6.60 -3.55 24.76
CA ARG A 10 5.33 -3.15 25.38
C ARG A 10 5.39 -1.85 26.18
N VAL A 11 6.58 -1.26 26.42
CA VAL A 11 6.72 -0.04 27.25
C VAL A 11 6.25 1.22 26.50
N ASN A 12 6.11 1.16 25.18
CA ASN A 12 5.49 2.22 24.38
C ASN A 12 4.05 1.87 23.98
N LEU A 13 3.21 1.38 24.90
CA LEU A 13 1.77 1.61 24.73
C LEU A 13 1.53 3.11 24.96
N SER A 14 1.68 3.87 23.87
CA SER A 14 1.20 5.25 23.71
C SER A 14 -0.02 5.47 24.60
N LYS A 15 0.02 6.51 25.44
CA LYS A 15 -1.13 6.96 26.25
C LYS A 15 -2.38 6.87 25.39
N ASN A 16 -3.19 5.82 25.58
CA ASN A 16 -4.40 5.59 24.80
C ASN A 16 -5.40 6.67 25.22
N TYR A 17 -5.29 7.84 24.63
CA TYR A 17 -6.30 8.87 24.81
C TYR A 17 -7.60 8.32 24.26
N ARG A 18 -8.62 8.32 25.12
CA ARG A 18 -9.95 7.90 24.74
C ARG A 18 -10.51 8.92 23.75
N LEU A 19 -10.64 8.52 22.49
CA LEU A 19 -11.31 9.32 21.49
C LEU A 19 -12.80 9.39 21.81
N VAL A 20 -13.33 10.59 22.03
CA VAL A 20 -14.77 10.83 22.13
C VAL A 20 -15.23 11.46 20.83
N VAL A 21 -16.19 10.83 20.16
CA VAL A 21 -16.72 11.25 18.85
C VAL A 21 -18.18 11.66 19.03
N LYS A 22 -18.53 12.84 18.51
CA LYS A 22 -19.92 13.30 18.42
C LYS A 22 -20.47 12.96 17.03
N TYR A 23 -21.63 12.32 16.96
CA TYR A 23 -22.27 11.92 15.72
C TYR A 23 -23.47 12.81 15.44
N PHE A 24 -23.72 13.07 14.15
CA PHE A 24 -24.83 13.90 13.70
C PHE A 24 -25.49 13.29 12.47
N ILE A 25 -26.83 13.32 12.42
CA ILE A 25 -27.61 12.94 11.23
C ILE A 25 -28.16 14.21 10.58
N PRO A 26 -28.00 14.39 9.26
CA PRO A 26 -28.57 15.52 8.55
C PRO A 26 -30.10 15.39 8.47
N LEU A 27 -30.82 16.46 8.78
CA LEU A 27 -32.26 16.59 8.55
C LEU A 27 -32.52 17.96 7.91
N GLY A 28 -32.69 17.97 6.58
CA GLY A 28 -32.81 19.21 5.82
C GLY A 28 -31.56 20.08 5.98
N ASN A 29 -31.73 21.30 6.49
CA ASN A 29 -30.64 22.24 6.76
C ASN A 29 -30.01 22.09 8.15
N GLU A 30 -30.53 21.21 8.99
CA GLU A 30 -30.08 21.02 10.36
C GLU A 30 -29.34 19.69 10.54
N LYS A 31 -28.63 19.58 11.67
CA LYS A 31 -27.88 18.39 12.08
C LYS A 31 -28.31 17.99 13.48
N ILE A 32 -28.91 16.81 13.61
CA ILE A 32 -29.38 16.30 14.89
C ILE A 32 -28.26 15.49 15.54
N PRO A 33 -27.83 15.81 16.78
CA PRO A 33 -26.86 15.02 17.50
C PRO A 33 -27.45 13.66 17.90
N VAL A 34 -26.70 12.58 17.70
CA VAL A 34 -27.13 11.22 18.02
C VAL A 34 -26.02 10.43 18.72
N CYS A 35 -26.40 9.32 19.37
CA CYS A 35 -25.42 8.38 19.93
C CYS A 35 -24.79 7.51 18.83
N GLU A 36 -23.65 6.86 19.14
CA GLU A 36 -22.94 5.96 18.20
C GLU A 36 -23.85 4.84 17.68
N LYS A 37 -24.69 4.26 18.56
CA LYS A 37 -25.58 3.16 18.21
C LYS A 37 -26.65 3.59 17.20
N ALA A 38 -27.33 4.70 17.48
CA ALA A 38 -28.33 5.26 16.55
C ALA A 38 -27.68 5.62 15.20
N PHE A 39 -26.50 6.23 15.22
CA PHE A 39 -25.77 6.53 13.98
C PHE A 39 -25.43 5.26 13.19
N SER A 40 -24.92 4.22 13.86
CA SER A 40 -24.60 2.92 13.27
C SER A 40 -25.83 2.26 12.63
N ASP A 41 -26.94 2.24 13.35
CA ASP A 41 -28.18 1.59 12.91
C ASP A 41 -28.80 2.34 11.71
N ILE A 42 -28.80 3.68 11.74
CA ILE A 42 -29.34 4.51 10.66
C ILE A 42 -28.46 4.45 9.39
N THR A 43 -27.13 4.49 9.54
CA THR A 43 -26.19 4.53 8.41
C THR A 43 -25.71 3.15 7.96
N CYS A 44 -26.14 2.08 8.66
CA CYS A 44 -25.64 0.72 8.50
C CYS A 44 -24.10 0.60 8.61
N MET A 45 -23.46 1.55 9.29
CA MET A 45 -22.01 1.58 9.46
C MET A 45 -21.61 0.90 10.76
N THR A 46 -20.87 -0.20 10.64
CA THR A 46 -20.35 -0.90 11.83
C THR A 46 -19.45 0.00 12.68
N ARG A 47 -19.48 -0.22 14.00
CA ARG A 47 -18.56 0.38 14.97
C ARG A 47 -17.09 0.36 14.53
N ARG A 48 -16.65 -0.74 13.91
CA ARG A 48 -15.29 -0.87 13.37
C ARG A 48 -15.00 0.22 12.32
N ARG A 49 -15.90 0.44 11.37
CA ARG A 49 -15.77 1.47 10.33
C ARG A 49 -15.79 2.87 10.93
N LEU A 50 -16.70 3.15 11.86
CA LEU A 50 -16.77 4.44 12.55
C LEU A 50 -15.46 4.76 13.28
N ASN A 51 -14.84 3.77 13.93
CA ASN A 51 -13.54 3.92 14.59
C ASN A 51 -12.40 4.17 13.61
N ILE A 52 -12.41 3.55 12.43
CA ILE A 52 -11.40 3.81 11.39
C ILE A 52 -11.52 5.24 10.88
N LEU A 53 -12.74 5.68 10.57
CA LEU A 53 -12.99 7.03 10.09
C LEU A 53 -12.58 8.08 11.11
N SER A 54 -12.99 7.92 12.37
CA SER A 54 -12.71 8.89 13.42
C SER A 54 -11.22 8.97 13.77
N ASN A 55 -10.52 7.83 13.81
CA ASN A 55 -9.07 7.80 14.00
C ASN A 55 -8.30 8.35 12.79
N GLY A 56 -8.77 8.07 11.57
CA GLY A 56 -8.19 8.60 10.34
C GLY A 56 -8.34 10.11 10.27
N PHE A 57 -9.57 10.60 10.43
CA PHE A 57 -9.90 12.02 10.43
C PHE A 57 -9.12 12.79 11.49
N ARG A 58 -8.97 12.24 12.70
CA ARG A 58 -8.15 12.87 13.75
C ARG A 58 -6.69 13.05 13.33
N LYS A 59 -6.12 12.10 12.59
CA LYS A 59 -4.69 12.14 12.18
C LYS A 59 -4.45 13.03 10.96
N THR A 60 -5.39 13.04 10.01
CA THR A 60 -5.18 13.64 8.68
C THR A 60 -6.15 14.77 8.36
N HIS A 61 -7.09 15.09 9.25
CA HIS A 61 -8.20 16.04 9.05
C HIS A 61 -8.96 15.83 7.74
N SER A 62 -8.99 14.58 7.26
CA SER A 62 -9.53 14.21 5.96
C SER A 62 -10.09 12.80 6.01
N SER A 63 -11.05 12.52 5.13
CA SER A 63 -11.56 11.17 4.92
C SER A 63 -10.41 10.24 4.49
N PRO A 64 -10.33 9.00 5.03
CA PRO A 64 -9.32 8.05 4.61
C PRO A 64 -9.36 7.84 3.09
N LYS A 65 -8.19 7.95 2.44
CA LYS A 65 -8.06 7.62 1.02
C LYS A 65 -7.96 6.10 0.86
N GLU A 66 -8.64 5.58 -0.15
CA GLU A 66 -8.47 4.21 -0.64
C GLU A 66 -6.99 3.97 -0.98
N LYS A 67 -6.44 2.86 -0.47
CA LYS A 67 -5.05 2.43 -0.72
C LYS A 67 -4.99 1.06 -1.40
N ILE A 68 -6.14 0.56 -1.86
CA ILE A 68 -6.20 -0.70 -2.59
C ILE A 68 -5.58 -0.47 -3.98
N GLY A 69 -4.69 -1.38 -4.38
CA GLY A 69 -3.94 -1.26 -5.64
C GLY A 69 -2.73 -0.32 -5.57
N GLY A 70 -2.14 -0.05 -6.74
CA GLY A 70 -0.95 0.79 -6.90
C GLY A 70 0.38 0.04 -6.91
N ALA A 71 1.36 0.61 -7.61
CA ALA A 71 2.72 0.09 -7.65
C ALA A 71 3.41 0.37 -6.30
N ARG A 72 3.80 -0.70 -5.60
CA ARG A 72 4.54 -0.62 -4.33
C ARG A 72 6.03 -0.52 -4.63
N ILE A 73 6.47 0.63 -5.18
CA ILE A 73 7.88 0.88 -5.48
C ILE A 73 8.57 1.26 -4.17
N THR A 74 9.52 0.45 -3.74
CA THR A 74 10.42 0.76 -2.63
C THR A 74 11.69 1.43 -3.17
N PRO A 75 12.39 2.28 -2.38
CA PRO A 75 13.60 2.96 -2.84
C PRO A 75 14.74 2.02 -3.26
N MET A 76 14.79 0.81 -2.71
CA MET A 76 15.72 -0.25 -3.12
C MET A 76 15.41 -0.82 -4.50
N ASP A 77 14.14 -0.75 -4.93
CA ASP A 77 13.73 -1.34 -6.19
C ASP A 77 14.36 -0.61 -7.38
N THR A 78 14.67 0.69 -7.29
CA THR A 78 15.12 1.45 -8.45
C THR A 78 16.53 1.07 -8.91
N SER A 79 17.52 1.02 -8.01
CA SER A 79 18.90 0.69 -8.38
C SER A 79 19.05 -0.76 -8.83
N THR A 80 18.41 -1.69 -8.13
CA THR A 80 18.39 -3.11 -8.50
C THR A 80 17.66 -3.31 -9.83
N THR A 81 16.51 -2.65 -10.05
CA THR A 81 15.79 -2.74 -11.33
C THR A 81 16.61 -2.18 -12.48
N VAL A 82 17.31 -1.05 -12.29
CA VAL A 82 18.20 -0.49 -13.31
C VAL A 82 19.36 -1.45 -13.61
N SER A 83 19.98 -2.03 -12.58
CA SER A 83 21.06 -3.01 -12.75
C SER A 83 20.60 -4.25 -13.51
N ILE A 84 19.43 -4.81 -13.16
CA ILE A 84 18.83 -5.95 -13.85
C ILE A 84 18.51 -5.58 -15.31
N THR A 85 17.91 -4.42 -15.54
CA THR A 85 17.53 -3.96 -16.89
C THR A 85 18.77 -3.78 -17.77
N ASN A 86 19.81 -3.13 -17.26
CA ASN A 86 21.07 -2.93 -17.97
C ASN A 86 21.75 -4.26 -18.31
N HIS A 87 21.77 -5.22 -17.38
CA HIS A 87 22.32 -6.54 -17.64
C HIS A 87 21.53 -7.29 -18.72
N ILE A 88 20.19 -7.27 -18.66
CA ILE A 88 19.33 -7.90 -19.67
C ILE A 88 19.55 -7.27 -21.07
N GLN A 89 19.78 -5.97 -21.14
CA GLN A 89 20.01 -5.24 -22.40
C GLN A 89 21.35 -5.57 -23.07
N GLN A 90 22.32 -6.17 -22.36
CA GLN A 90 23.58 -6.64 -22.96
C GLN A 90 23.38 -7.84 -23.90
N PHE A 91 22.27 -8.56 -23.77
CA PHE A 91 21.98 -9.74 -24.58
C PHE A 91 21.19 -9.40 -25.84
N LYS A 92 21.54 -10.04 -26.96
CA LYS A 92 20.83 -9.88 -28.23
C LYS A 92 19.38 -10.36 -28.13
N ALA A 93 18.42 -9.45 -28.24
CA ALA A 93 17.01 -9.79 -28.21
C ALA A 93 16.47 -10.27 -29.58
N LYS A 94 15.39 -11.05 -29.56
CA LYS A 94 14.65 -11.56 -30.72
C LYS A 94 13.23 -10.98 -30.67
N LYS A 95 12.77 -10.36 -31.77
CA LYS A 95 11.39 -9.85 -31.87
C LYS A 95 10.40 -11.02 -31.76
N SER A 96 9.25 -10.78 -31.12
CA SER A 96 8.21 -11.79 -31.01
C SER A 96 7.71 -12.22 -32.40
N HIS A 97 7.59 -13.53 -32.63
CA HIS A 97 7.12 -14.07 -33.92
C HIS A 97 5.60 -14.06 -34.05
N TYR A 98 4.88 -14.19 -32.92
CA TYR A 98 3.43 -14.40 -32.88
C TYR A 98 2.60 -13.14 -32.66
N SER A 99 3.21 -11.95 -32.68
CA SER A 99 2.45 -10.71 -32.47
C SER A 99 1.62 -10.38 -33.71
N ARG A 100 0.30 -10.49 -33.60
CA ARG A 100 -0.68 -10.14 -34.65
C ARG A 100 -0.77 -8.62 -34.94
N LYS A 101 0.03 -7.81 -34.23
CA LYS A 101 0.22 -6.36 -34.36
C LYS A 101 1.67 -6.07 -33.96
N ASP A 102 2.32 -5.05 -34.52
CA ASP A 102 3.67 -4.65 -34.09
C ASP A 102 3.68 -4.32 -32.59
N SER A 103 4.11 -5.29 -31.78
CA SER A 103 4.41 -5.09 -30.37
C SER A 103 5.91 -4.93 -30.21
N ASP A 104 6.34 -3.97 -29.40
CA ASP A 104 7.75 -3.77 -29.02
C ASP A 104 8.27 -4.86 -28.06
N GLN A 105 7.54 -5.97 -27.92
CA GLN A 105 7.94 -7.10 -27.10
C GLN A 105 9.07 -7.89 -27.78
N CYS A 106 10.20 -7.97 -27.07
CA CYS A 106 11.37 -8.73 -27.46
C CYS A 106 11.66 -9.81 -26.41
N TYR A 107 12.18 -10.95 -26.86
CA TYR A 107 12.55 -12.08 -26.02
C TYR A 107 14.05 -12.30 -26.07
N LEU A 108 14.62 -12.88 -25.01
CA LEU A 108 16.00 -13.37 -25.03
C LEU A 108 16.14 -14.57 -25.98
N GLN A 109 17.36 -14.84 -26.44
CA GLN A 109 17.61 -15.98 -27.31
C GLN A 109 17.31 -17.31 -26.57
N PRO A 110 16.71 -18.31 -27.22
CA PRO A 110 16.41 -19.60 -26.59
C PRO A 110 17.65 -20.36 -26.07
N ASN A 111 18.83 -20.08 -26.64
CA ASN A 111 20.09 -20.70 -26.27
C ASN A 111 20.84 -19.95 -25.14
N LEU A 112 20.27 -18.86 -24.62
CA LEU A 112 20.81 -18.12 -23.49
C LEU A 112 20.42 -18.83 -22.19
N SER A 113 21.42 -19.35 -21.48
CA SER A 113 21.23 -20.00 -20.17
C SER A 113 21.74 -19.10 -19.05
N LEU A 114 21.27 -19.34 -17.82
CA LEU A 114 21.72 -18.59 -16.64
C LEU A 114 23.24 -18.63 -16.46
N ASN A 115 23.88 -19.78 -16.74
CA ASN A 115 25.34 -19.89 -16.71
C ASN A 115 26.02 -18.96 -17.72
N LYS A 116 25.47 -18.83 -18.94
CA LYS A 116 26.00 -17.89 -19.95
C LYS A 116 25.77 -16.44 -19.56
N MET A 117 24.66 -16.15 -18.89
CA MET A 117 24.36 -14.80 -18.40
C MET A 117 25.30 -14.41 -17.25
N TYR A 118 25.62 -15.34 -16.35
CA TYR A 118 26.49 -15.10 -15.20
C TYR A 118 27.97 -14.89 -15.57
N LEU A 119 28.44 -15.49 -16.67
CA LEU A 119 29.84 -15.42 -17.10
C LEU A 119 30.19 -14.17 -17.93
N LEU A 120 29.21 -13.30 -18.19
CA LEU A 120 29.35 -12.02 -18.90
C LEU A 120 29.59 -10.87 -17.91
#